data_AF-A0A843C129-F1
#
_entry.id   AF-A0A843C129-F1
#
_cell.length_a   1.000
_cell.length_b   1.000
_cell.length_c   1.000
_cell.angle_alpha   90.00
_cell.angle_beta   90.00
_cell.angle_gamma   90.00
#
_symmetry.space_group_name_H-M   'P 1'
#
loop_
_entity.id
_entity.type
_entity.pdbx_description
1 polymer ?
#
loop_
_entity_poly.entity_id
_entity_poly.type
_entity_poly.pdbx_seq_one_letter_code
_entity_poly.pdbx_strand_id
1 'polypeptide(L)'
;MALKKYKIELEIYESGCPYHKVGDTFSIPADKGKICSWLYDSANTMIRILEYDGKLPWGYEGTPYEKIIDKDGVTTEFVRCPDPTSAGVVLKITRTKLPKDQIKTTVP
;
A
#
# COMPACT_ATOMS: atom_id res chain seq x y z
N MET A 1 0.76 -21.44 -8.51
CA MET A 1 -0.49 -20.64 -8.40
C MET A 1 -0.52 -19.98 -7.02
N ALA A 2 -0.53 -18.66 -6.95
CA ALA A 2 -0.71 -17.94 -5.69
C ALA A 2 -2.20 -17.65 -5.48
N LEU A 3 -2.76 -18.15 -4.38
CA LEU A 3 -4.08 -17.76 -3.89
C LEU A 3 -4.02 -16.29 -3.48
N LYS A 4 -4.96 -15.45 -3.93
CA LYS A 4 -5.05 -14.07 -3.44
C LYS A 4 -5.60 -14.12 -2.01
N LYS A 5 -4.70 -14.18 -1.03
CA LYS A 5 -5.01 -14.24 0.42
C LYS A 5 -5.19 -12.86 1.04
N TYR A 6 -4.74 -11.81 0.34
CA TYR A 6 -4.68 -10.45 0.85
C TYR A 6 -5.30 -9.46 -0.14
N LYS A 7 -5.99 -8.47 0.40
CA LYS A 7 -6.42 -7.26 -0.29
C LYS A 7 -5.40 -6.17 0.02
N ILE A 8 -4.93 -5.47 -1.02
CA ILE A 8 -4.06 -4.32 -0.89
C ILE A 8 -4.82 -3.08 -1.35
N GLU A 9 -4.92 -2.12 -0.44
CA GLU A 9 -5.51 -0.81 -0.66
C GLU A 9 -4.43 0.24 -0.46
N LEU A 10 -4.46 1.28 -1.28
CA LEU A 10 -3.51 2.37 -1.28
C LEU A 10 -4.29 3.66 -1.05
N GLU A 11 -3.77 4.54 -0.20
CA GLU A 11 -4.39 5.80 0.17
C GLU A 11 -3.33 6.91 0.17
N ILE A 12 -3.61 8.04 -0.46
CA ILE A 12 -2.73 9.21 -0.39
C ILE A 12 -2.92 9.88 0.97
N TYR A 13 -1.92 9.76 1.83
CA TYR A 13 -1.93 10.29 3.20
C TYR A 13 -1.49 11.75 3.26
N GLU A 14 -0.46 12.11 2.49
CA GLU A 14 0.00 13.49 2.29
C GLU A 14 0.17 13.74 0.80
N SER A 15 -0.11 14.96 0.35
CA SER A 15 0.18 15.36 -1.02
C SER A 15 0.50 16.84 -1.12
N GLY A 16 1.59 17.14 -1.83
CA GLY A 16 1.89 18.45 -2.41
C GLY A 16 2.06 18.38 -3.93
N CYS A 17 1.60 17.31 -4.60
CA CYS A 17 1.67 17.18 -6.06
C CYS A 17 0.30 17.46 -6.70
N PRO A 18 0.26 17.91 -7.97
CA PRO A 18 -1.00 18.24 -8.65
C PRO A 18 -1.81 17.02 -9.11
N TYR A 19 -1.20 15.83 -9.14
CA TYR A 19 -1.80 14.62 -9.72
C TYR A 19 -2.57 13.75 -8.72
N HIS A 20 -2.22 13.84 -7.44
CA HIS A 20 -2.80 13.03 -6.36
C HIS A 20 -3.28 13.94 -5.25
N LYS A 21 -4.46 13.69 -4.71
CA LYS A 21 -5.04 14.46 -3.61
C LYS A 21 -5.09 13.59 -2.36
N VAL A 22 -4.97 14.24 -1.20
CA VAL A 22 -5.14 13.56 0.09
C VAL A 22 -6.51 12.90 0.14
N GLY A 23 -6.55 11.62 0.51
CA GLY A 23 -7.75 10.79 0.53
C GLY A 23 -8.05 10.04 -0.77
N ASP A 24 -7.27 10.21 -1.84
CA ASP A 24 -7.41 9.37 -3.03
C ASP A 24 -7.07 7.91 -2.68
N THR A 25 -7.97 6.99 -3.01
CA THR A 25 -7.84 5.56 -2.72
C THR A 25 -7.74 4.72 -3.99
N PHE A 26 -6.89 3.69 -3.98
CA PHE A 26 -6.67 2.79 -5.10
C PHE A 26 -6.61 1.33 -4.64
N SER A 27 -7.18 0.41 -5.42
CA SER A 27 -7.14 -1.04 -5.16
C SER A 27 -6.18 -1.76 -6.11
N ILE A 28 -5.26 -2.57 -5.58
CA ILE A 28 -4.29 -3.33 -6.40
C ILE A 28 -4.82 -4.76 -6.69
N PRO A 29 -4.72 -5.24 -7.95
CA PRO A 29 -4.08 -4.61 -9.13
C PRO A 29 -4.98 -3.74 -10.02
N ALA A 30 -6.27 -3.60 -9.71
CA ALA A 30 -7.27 -2.99 -10.59
C ALA A 30 -6.97 -1.51 -10.95
N ASP A 31 -6.48 -0.73 -9.99
CA ASP A 31 -6.25 0.71 -10.14
C ASP A 31 -4.79 1.09 -10.38
N LYS A 32 -3.91 0.11 -10.66
CA LYS A 32 -2.47 0.35 -10.86
C LYS A 32 -2.20 1.46 -11.89
N GLY A 33 -2.98 1.51 -12.97
CA GLY A 33 -2.81 2.51 -14.04
C GLY A 33 -3.23 3.94 -13.67
N LYS A 34 -3.90 4.13 -12.52
CA LYS A 34 -4.34 5.46 -12.04
C LYS A 34 -3.29 6.13 -11.14
N ILE A 35 -2.27 5.39 -10.72
CA ILE A 35 -1.22 5.88 -9.83
C ILE A 35 -0.07 6.41 -10.67
N CYS A 36 0.54 7.51 -10.25
CA CYS A 36 1.75 8.02 -10.91
C CYS A 36 2.85 6.94 -10.89
N SER A 37 3.52 6.72 -12.02
CA SER A 37 4.51 5.65 -12.17
C SER A 37 5.63 5.72 -11.13
N TRP A 38 6.12 6.91 -10.76
CA TRP A 38 7.15 7.07 -9.72
C TRP A 38 6.66 6.68 -8.34
N LEU A 39 5.45 7.11 -7.98
CA LEU A 39 4.84 6.75 -6.70
C LEU A 39 4.62 5.24 -6.62
N TYR A 40 4.06 4.65 -7.68
CA TYR A 40 3.84 3.21 -7.73
C TYR A 40 5.15 2.44 -7.66
N ASP A 41 6.18 2.84 -8.40
CA ASP A 41 7.49 2.15 -8.38
C ASP A 41 8.12 2.17 -6.99
N SER A 42 8.09 3.32 -6.31
CA SER A 42 8.57 3.44 -4.93
C SER A 42 7.82 2.53 -3.94
N ALA A 43 6.52 2.30 -4.18
CA ALA A 43 5.68 1.46 -3.34
C ALA A 43 5.70 -0.02 -3.73
N ASN A 44 6.13 -0.35 -4.95
CA ASN A 44 5.96 -1.68 -5.54
C ASN A 44 6.64 -2.77 -4.72
N THR A 45 7.85 -2.54 -4.22
CA THR A 45 8.56 -3.53 -3.37
C THR A 45 7.79 -3.83 -2.09
N MET A 46 7.25 -2.82 -1.41
CA MET A 46 6.43 -3.02 -0.20
C MET A 46 5.12 -3.74 -0.51
N ILE A 47 4.43 -3.37 -1.60
CA ILE A 47 3.21 -4.05 -2.06
C ILE A 47 3.50 -5.54 -2.26
N ARG A 48 4.60 -5.89 -2.94
CA ARG A 48 4.97 -7.30 -3.19
C ARG A 48 5.23 -8.04 -1.87
N ILE A 49 5.98 -7.44 -0.94
CA ILE A 49 6.25 -8.04 0.39
C ILE A 49 4.92 -8.36 1.09
N LEU A 50 3.99 -7.40 1.14
CA LEU A 50 2.70 -7.57 1.81
C LEU A 50 1.78 -8.59 1.09
N GLU A 51 1.83 -8.68 -0.24
CA GLU A 51 1.09 -9.68 -1.02
C GLU A 51 1.52 -11.11 -0.69
N TYR A 52 2.79 -11.32 -0.30
CA TYR A 52 3.34 -12.62 0.07
C TYR A 52 3.44 -12.83 1.59
N ASP A 53 2.64 -12.11 2.38
CA ASP A 53 2.59 -12.19 3.86
C ASP A 53 3.88 -11.76 4.58
N GLY A 54 4.79 -11.09 3.88
CA GLY A 54 5.92 -10.42 4.51
C GLY A 54 5.47 -9.24 5.37
N LYS A 55 6.16 -9.03 6.48
CA LYS A 55 5.89 -7.94 7.43
C LYS A 55 7.21 -7.26 7.75
N LEU A 56 7.25 -5.95 7.67
CA LEU A 56 8.44 -5.16 7.98
C LEU A 56 8.36 -4.75 9.45
N PRO A 57 9.39 -5.04 10.27
CA PRO A 57 9.28 -4.99 11.73
C PRO A 57 9.30 -3.58 12.33
N TRP A 58 9.64 -2.55 11.55
CA TRP A 58 9.73 -1.18 12.06
C TRP A 58 8.35 -0.52 12.11
N GLY A 59 7.93 -0.09 13.30
CA GLY A 59 6.59 0.47 13.56
C GLY A 59 6.46 1.99 13.47
N TYR A 60 7.57 2.74 13.44
CA TYR A 60 7.58 4.23 13.46
C TYR A 60 6.75 4.85 14.60
N GLU A 61 6.85 4.27 15.81
CA GLU A 61 6.08 4.69 17.00
C GLU A 61 6.26 6.19 17.30
N GLY A 62 5.16 6.86 17.64
CA GLY A 62 5.16 8.29 17.96
C GLY A 62 5.31 9.22 16.76
N THR A 63 5.23 8.71 15.53
CA THR A 63 5.19 9.51 14.30
C THR A 63 3.81 9.45 13.63
N PRO A 64 3.47 10.39 12.72
CA PRO A 64 2.26 10.28 11.89
C PRO A 64 2.18 9.01 11.03
N TYR A 65 3.30 8.31 10.86
CA TYR A 65 3.45 7.10 10.05
C TYR A 65 3.49 5.82 10.89
N GLU A 66 3.00 5.88 12.14
CA GLU A 66 2.93 4.71 13.01
C GLU A 66 2.14 3.59 12.32
N LYS A 67 2.75 2.41 12.26
CA LYS A 67 2.21 1.26 11.53
C LYS A 67 1.38 0.36 12.41
N ILE A 68 0.36 -0.22 11.79
CA ILE A 68 -0.31 -1.41 12.28
C ILE A 68 0.41 -2.62 11.71
N ILE A 69 0.85 -3.56 12.55
CA ILE A 69 1.50 -4.80 12.11
C ILE A 69 0.64 -5.99 12.53
N ASP A 70 -0.03 -6.60 11.54
CA ASP A 70 -0.84 -7.81 11.66
C ASP A 70 -1.94 -7.80 12.74
N LYS A 71 -2.39 -6.63 13.17
CA LYS A 71 -3.51 -6.48 14.10
C LYS A 71 -4.81 -6.85 13.37
N ASP A 72 -5.49 -7.89 13.84
CA ASP A 72 -6.73 -8.39 13.24
C ASP A 72 -6.61 -8.71 11.74
N GLY A 73 -5.41 -9.10 11.30
CA GLY A 73 -5.15 -9.35 9.88
C GLY A 73 -5.04 -8.07 9.05
N VAL A 74 -4.76 -6.92 9.65
CA VAL A 74 -4.43 -5.66 8.98
C VAL A 74 -2.96 -5.31 9.20
N THR A 75 -2.26 -4.95 8.13
CA THR A 75 -0.90 -4.39 8.17
C THR A 75 -0.86 -3.10 7.34
N THR A 76 -0.23 -2.05 7.84
CA THR A 76 -0.04 -0.79 7.10
C THR A 76 1.43 -0.52 6.82
N GLU A 77 1.72 0.10 5.68
CA GLU A 77 3.04 0.62 5.31
C GLU A 77 2.92 2.05 4.80
N PHE A 78 4.00 2.82 4.86
CA PHE A 78 4.04 4.20 4.35
C PHE A 78 5.23 4.36 3.41
N VAL A 79 4.99 4.97 2.26
CA VAL A 79 6.00 5.20 1.22
C VAL A 79 5.92 6.64 0.77
N ARG A 80 7.08 7.29 0.65
CA ARG A 80 7.17 8.63 0.09
C ARG A 80 7.56 8.57 -1.38
N CYS A 81 6.92 9.41 -2.20
CA CYS A 81 7.31 9.62 -3.59
C CYS A 81 8.79 10.03 -3.66
N PRO A 82 9.58 9.47 -4.60
CA PRO A 82 11.00 9.78 -4.74
C PRO A 82 11.26 11.14 -5.40
N ASP A 83 10.22 11.91 -5.70
CA ASP A 83 10.33 13.26 -6.23
C ASP A 83 11.20 14.13 -5.29
N PRO A 84 12.33 14.68 -5.79
CA PRO A 84 13.25 15.46 -4.97
C PRO A 84 12.69 16.86 -4.60
N THR A 85 11.54 17.25 -5.13
CA THR A 85 10.90 18.53 -4.82
C THR A 85 10.13 18.50 -3.49
N SER A 86 9.63 19.66 -3.06
CA SER A 86 8.75 19.78 -1.91
C SER A 86 7.33 19.23 -2.15
N ALA A 87 7.06 18.59 -3.30
CA ALA A 87 5.75 18.02 -3.61
C ALA A 87 5.35 16.88 -2.67
N GLY A 88 6.30 16.28 -1.94
CA GLY A 88 6.05 15.55 -0.68
C GLY A 88 4.78 14.70 -0.63
N VAL A 89 4.66 13.69 -1.50
CA VAL A 89 3.51 12.76 -1.48
C VAL A 89 3.85 11.55 -0.62
N VAL A 90 3.00 11.24 0.36
CA VAL A 90 3.09 10.01 1.17
C VAL A 90 1.90 9.13 0.86
N LEU A 91 2.17 7.90 0.47
CA LEU A 91 1.20 6.84 0.24
C LEU A 91 1.17 5.91 1.44
N LYS A 92 -0.02 5.69 1.98
CA LYS A 92 -0.32 4.63 2.94
C LYS A 92 -0.79 3.39 2.18
N ILE A 93 -0.16 2.26 2.46
CA ILE A 93 -0.53 0.94 1.94
C ILE A 93 -1.22 0.22 3.09
N THR A 94 -2.38 -0.38 2.84
CA THR A 94 -3.11 -1.20 3.80
C THR A 94 -3.31 -2.60 3.23
N ARG A 95 -2.77 -3.60 3.91
CA ARG A 95 -2.95 -5.03 3.62
C ARG A 95 -3.96 -5.63 4.57
N THR A 96 -5.06 -6.13 4.03
CA THR A 96 -6.10 -6.84 4.79
C THR A 96 -6.14 -8.31 4.40
N LYS A 97 -6.06 -9.21 5.38
CA LYS A 97 -6.24 -10.65 5.18
C LYS A 97 -7.68 -10.92 4.77
N LEU A 98 -7.86 -11.59 3.64
CA LEU A 98 -9.19 -11.97 3.16
C LEU A 98 -9.74 -13.13 4.00
N PRO A 99 -11.04 -13.12 4.34
CA PRO A 99 -11.68 -14.26 4.97
C PRO A 99 -11.71 -15.45 3.98
N LYS A 100 -11.81 -16.67 4.52
CA LYS A 100 -11.57 -17.92 3.77
C LYS A 100 -12.47 -18.08 2.54
N ASP A 101 -13.67 -17.52 2.59
CA ASP A 101 -14.68 -17.49 1.54
C ASP A 101 -14.33 -16.59 0.35
N GLN A 102 -13.40 -15.64 0.51
CA GLN A 102 -13.00 -14.69 -0.53
C GLN A 102 -11.62 -14.98 -1.15
N ILE A 103 -10.95 -16.05 -0.72
CA ILE A 103 -9.67 -16.46 -1.27
C ILE A 103 -9.89 -17.06 -2.65
N LYS A 104 -9.64 -16.27 -3.70
CA LYS A 104 -9.78 -16.70 -5.11
C LYS A 104 -8.46 -17.26 -5.66
N THR A 105 -8.57 -18.30 -6.49
CA THR A 105 -7.47 -18.82 -7.32
C THR A 105 -7.27 -17.90 -8.52
N THR A 106 -6.19 -17.14 -8.54
CA THR A 106 -5.79 -16.36 -9.72
C THR A 106 -5.15 -17.30 -10.75
N VAL A 107 -5.85 -17.57 -11.85
CA VAL A 107 -5.39 -18.37 -13.02
C VAL A 107 -4.74 -17.40 -14.02
N PRO A 108 -3.63 -17.77 -14.70
CA PRO A 108 -2.96 -16.94 -15.70
C PRO A 108 -3.82 -16.56 -16.90
#